data_AF-A0A925TQI4-F1
#
_entry.id   AF-A0A925TQI4-F1
#
_cell.length_a   1.000
_cell.length_b   1.000
_cell.length_c   1.000
_cell.angle_alpha   90.00
_cell.angle_beta   90.00
_cell.angle_gamma   90.00
#
_symmetry.space_group_name_H-M   'P 1'
#
loop_
_entity.id
_entity.type
_entity.pdbx_description
1 polymer ?
#
loop_
_entity_poly.entity_id
_entity_poly.type
_entity_poly.pdbx_seq_one_letter_code
_entity_poly.pdbx_strand_id
1 'polypeptide(L)' 'MLTNITGIEMFRKTADVAVAGMNVGLLLGGVEKSSVASGDRITALGN' A
#
# COMPACT_ATOMS: atom_id res chain seq x y z
N MET A 1 3.46 -4.50 -11.83
CA MET A 1 3.49 -3.04 -12.09
C MET A 1 4.39 -2.38 -11.06
N LEU A 2 5.04 -1.27 -11.41
CA LEU A 2 5.76 -0.43 -10.44
C LEU A 2 4.92 0.78 -10.09
N THR A 3 4.85 1.09 -8.80
CA THR A 3 4.14 2.25 -8.28
C THR A 3 4.86 2.76 -7.04
N ASN A 4 4.70 4.05 -6.75
CA ASN A 4 5.20 4.67 -5.54
C ASN A 4 4.11 4.63 -4.46
N ILE A 5 4.49 4.22 -3.25
CA ILE A 5 3.66 4.41 -2.06
C ILE A 5 3.85 5.85 -1.62
N THR A 6 2.77 6.64 -1.64
CA THR A 6 2.81 8.07 -1.27
C THR A 6 2.25 8.35 0.12
N GLY A 7 1.68 7.34 0.78
CA GLY A 7 1.17 7.46 2.14
C GLY A 7 0.76 6.12 2.75
N ILE A 8 0.73 6.09 4.07
CA ILE A 8 0.26 4.94 4.87
C ILE A 8 -0.86 5.44 5.79
N GLU A 9 -1.95 4.67 5.86
CA GLU A 9 -3.09 4.97 6.72
C GLU A 9 -3.41 3.81 7.66
N MET A 10 -3.74 4.14 8.91
CA MET A 10 -4.30 3.24 9.91
C MET A 10 -5.56 3.85 10.53
N PHE A 11 -6.73 3.32 10.20
CA PHE A 11 -8.01 3.73 10.81
C PHE A 11 -8.19 5.26 10.86
N ARG A 12 -8.29 5.93 9.70
CA ARG A 12 -8.47 7.39 9.57
C ARG A 12 -7.33 8.24 10.17
N LYS A 13 -6.15 7.66 10.35
CA LYS A 13 -4.92 8.36 10.77
C LYS A 13 -3.79 8.07 9.79
N THR A 14 -3.03 9.11 9.44
CA THR A 14 -1.79 8.95 8.69
C THR A 14 -0.71 8.34 9.57
N ALA A 15 0.16 7.53 8.98
CA ALA A 15 1.32 6.96 9.63
C ALA A 15 2.55 7.13 8.74
N ASP A 16 3.73 7.29 9.36
CA ASP A 16 5.00 7.36 8.63
C ASP A 16 5.62 5.97 8.45
N VAL A 17 5.24 5.01 9.32
CA VAL A 17 5.82 3.66 9.38
C VAL A 17 4.73 2.62 9.57
N ALA A 18 4.82 1.53 8.82
CA ALA A 18 4.08 0.29 9.07
C ALA A 18 5.07 -0.87 9.20
N VAL A 19 4.86 -1.72 10.20
CA VAL A 19 5.68 -2.92 10.45
C VAL A 19 4.84 -4.19 10.27
N ALA A 20 5.53 -5.34 10.20
CA ALA A 20 4.88 -6.63 10.02
C ALA A 20 3.81 -6.91 11.10
N GLY A 21 2.67 -7.45 10.69
CA GLY A 21 1.53 -7.76 11.56
C GLY A 21 0.49 -6.63 11.68
N MET A 22 0.74 -5.47 11.08
CA MET A 22 -0.22 -4.35 11.07
C MET A 22 -1.18 -4.43 9.88
N ASN A 23 -2.45 -4.09 10.14
CA ASN A 23 -3.43 -3.85 9.08
C ASN A 23 -3.40 -2.37 8.70
N VAL A 24 -2.98 -2.09 7.46
CA VAL A 24 -2.77 -0.73 6.97
C VAL A 24 -3.37 -0.55 5.57
N GLY A 25 -3.74 0.68 5.25
CA GLY A 25 -3.96 1.13 3.87
C GLY A 25 -2.68 1.72 3.30
N LEU A 26 -2.38 1.43 2.03
CA LEU A 26 -1.29 2.04 1.28
C LEU A 26 -1.87 2.91 0.17
N LEU A 27 -1.43 4.16 0.08
CA LEU A 27 -1.79 5.04 -1.03
C LEU A 27 -0.81 4.80 -2.19
N LEU A 28 -1.30 4.19 -3.27
CA LEU A 28 -0.51 3.86 -4.45
C LEU A 28 -0.70 4.93 -5.52
N GLY A 29 0.39 5.59 -5.93
CA GLY A 29 0.35 6.64 -6.94
C GLY A 29 -0.01 6.09 -8.33
N GLY A 30 -1.05 6.64 -8.94
CA GLY A 30 -1.44 6.32 -10.32
C GLY A 30 -2.05 4.91 -10.50
N VAL A 31 -2.51 4.27 -9.41
CA VAL A 31 -3.19 2.97 -9.46
C VAL A 31 -4.69 3.18 -9.19
N GLU A 32 -5.51 2.76 -10.15
CA GLU A 32 -6.97 2.81 -10.00
C GLU A 32 -7.48 1.68 -9.12
N LYS A 33 -8.59 1.92 -8.40
CA LYS A 33 -9.20 0.90 -7.52
C LYS A 33 -9.63 -0.36 -8.28
N SER A 34 -10.04 -0.22 -9.53
CA SER A 34 -10.42 -1.35 -10.40
C SER A 34 -9.23 -2.18 -10.86
N SER A 35 -8.00 -1.69 -10.69
CA SER A 35 -6.77 -2.38 -11.07
C SER A 35 -6.20 -3.28 -9.95
N VAL A 36 -6.85 -3.35 -8.79
CA VAL A 36 -6.43 -4.18 -7.66
C VAL A 36 -7.55 -5.11 -7.20
N ALA A 37 -7.17 -6.31 -6.78
CA ALA A 37 -8.08 -7.32 -6.26
C ALA A 37 -7.54 -7.99 -5.00
N SER A 38 -8.44 -8.62 -4.24
CA SER A 38 -8.05 -9.44 -3.10
C SER A 38 -7.12 -10.58 -3.55
N GLY A 39 -5.98 -10.71 -2.87
CA GLY A 39 -4.95 -11.69 -3.22
C GLY A 39 -3.72 -11.08 -3.91
N ASP A 40 -3.83 -9.86 -4.44
CA ASP A 40 -2.68 -9.12 -4.95
C ASP A 40 -1.67 -8.85 -3.83
N ARG A 41 -0.39 -8.82 -4.21
CA ARG A 41 0.74 -8.68 -3.28
C ARG A 41 1.56 -7.45 -3.63
N ILE A 42 1.96 -6.71 -2.59
CA ILE A 42 2.94 -5.63 -2.71
C ILE A 42 4.30 -6.17 -2.28
N THR A 43 5.30 -5.98 -3.13
CA THR A 43 6.71 -6.28 -2.84
C THR A 43 7.56 -5.04 -3.08
N ALA A 44 8.66 -4.91 -2.34
CA ALA A 44 9.66 -3.90 -2.69
C ALA A 44 10.29 -4.28 -4.04
N LEU A 45 10.64 -3.27 -4.84
CA LEU A 45 11.30 -3.47 -6.12
C LEU A 45 12.56 -4.32 -5.93
N GLY A 46 12.64 -5.45 -6.66
CA GLY A 46 13.83 -6.32 -6.66
C GLY A 46 13.80 -7.49 -5.66
N ASN A 47 12.67 -7.74 -4.99
CA ASN A 47 12.43 -8.95 -4.18
C ASN A 47 11.48 -9.93 -4.86
#